data_AF-A0A8T0QDK9-F1
#
_entry.id   AF-A0A8T0QDK9-F1
#
_cell.length_a   1.000
_cell.length_b   1.000
_cell.length_c   1.000
_cell.angle_alpha   90.00
_cell.angle_beta   90.00
_cell.angle_gamma   90.00
#
_symmetry.space_group_name_H-M   'P 1'
#
loop_
_entity.id
_entity.type
_entity.pdbx_description
1 polymer ?
#
loop_
_entity_poly.entity_id
_entity_poly.type
_entity_poly.pdbx_seq_one_letter_code
_entity_poly.pdbx_strand_id
1 'polypeptide(L)'
;MRDGNCPNGVWTTRGYQNIKDKYFERAFKRHSTKQIKNRFDTLKKWYCAWVWLGFQTGYGREPNDEIVASAGWWAKRIKDNKHAKKFQFGNPEYLDLLIEMYQGVAIDGSTAYFPDDEGEEGIQQAAGDEDAAPEGFVQAVGDDGFDNSPMSTSSRKRGSSSCDNSTASSPGKKSKSPVVKLMRGLLTSFSIDSEKSSQLMTALVNKRGKSREKSQNIFVEELTQCQQLAIECGAPEESVQYFCATQLFAKAHNRVMRPGLCG
;
A
#
# COMPACT_ATOMS: atom_id res chain seq x y z
N MET A 1 8.70 -1.08 -6.74
CA MET A 1 7.33 -1.48 -7.15
C MET A 1 6.76 -0.59 -8.25
N ARG A 2 7.19 0.68 -8.36
CA ARG A 2 6.65 1.66 -9.32
C ARG A 2 7.19 1.55 -10.76
N ASP A 3 8.13 0.65 -11.04
CA ASP A 3 8.71 0.46 -12.38
C ASP A 3 7.78 -0.32 -13.34
N GLY A 4 6.51 0.08 -13.46
CA GLY A 4 5.55 -0.52 -14.41
C GLY A 4 5.09 -1.95 -14.10
N ASN A 5 5.39 -2.47 -12.90
CA ASN A 5 5.04 -3.86 -12.52
C ASN A 5 3.58 -4.01 -12.05
N CYS A 6 2.91 -2.90 -11.75
CA CYS A 6 1.55 -2.85 -11.22
C CYS A 6 0.76 -1.67 -11.83
N PRO A 7 0.53 -1.65 -13.16
CA PRO A 7 -0.30 -0.61 -13.77
C PRO A 7 -1.73 -0.67 -13.21
N ASN A 8 -2.29 0.48 -12.83
CA ASN A 8 -3.65 0.61 -12.29
C ASN A 8 -3.96 -0.27 -11.06
N GLY A 9 -2.94 -0.63 -10.28
CA GLY A 9 -3.11 -1.48 -9.09
C GLY A 9 -3.25 -2.98 -9.39
N VAL A 10 -3.09 -3.39 -10.65
CA VAL A 10 -3.10 -4.80 -11.08
C VAL A 10 -1.68 -5.24 -11.41
N TRP A 11 -1.22 -6.31 -10.77
CA TRP A 11 0.12 -6.86 -10.97
C TRP A 11 0.22 -7.64 -12.28
N THR A 12 1.28 -7.37 -13.04
CA THR A 12 1.59 -8.14 -14.26
C THR A 12 2.27 -9.47 -13.92
N THR A 13 2.18 -10.45 -14.83
CA THR A 13 2.91 -11.72 -14.71
C THR A 13 4.42 -11.50 -14.50
N ARG A 14 5.00 -10.55 -15.24
CA ARG A 14 6.40 -10.13 -15.08
C ARG A 14 6.66 -9.54 -13.70
N GLY A 15 5.72 -8.75 -13.17
CA GLY A 15 5.80 -8.21 -11.81
C GLY A 15 5.86 -9.30 -10.74
N TYR A 16 5.01 -10.34 -10.86
CA TYR A 16 5.06 -11.48 -9.96
C TYR A 16 6.38 -12.25 -10.07
N GLN A 17 6.89 -12.46 -11.28
CA GLN A 17 8.16 -13.15 -11.49
C GLN A 17 9.32 -12.39 -10.85
N ASN A 18 9.39 -11.07 -11.07
CA ASN A 18 10.38 -10.19 -10.46
C ASN A 18 10.37 -10.27 -8.92
N ILE A 19 9.18 -10.38 -8.29
CA ILE A 19 9.09 -10.55 -6.84
C ILE A 19 9.65 -11.89 -6.41
N LYS A 20 9.30 -12.98 -7.10
CA LYS A 20 9.81 -14.33 -6.78
C LYS A 20 11.33 -14.36 -6.81
N ASP A 21 11.92 -13.82 -7.87
CA ASP A 21 13.36 -13.87 -8.08
C ASP A 21 14.08 -13.05 -7.01
N LYS A 22 13.65 -11.79 -6.79
CA LYS A 22 14.20 -10.92 -5.74
C LYS A 22 14.00 -11.47 -4.32
N TYR A 23 12.91 -12.19 -4.07
CA TYR A 23 12.68 -12.82 -2.78
C TYR A 23 13.61 -14.03 -2.59
N PHE A 24 13.79 -14.85 -3.63
CA PHE A 24 14.71 -15.98 -3.61
C PHE A 24 16.16 -15.53 -3.41
N GLU A 25 16.60 -14.47 -4.10
CA GLU A 25 17.95 -13.89 -3.93
C GLU A 25 18.25 -13.46 -2.48
N ARG A 26 17.23 -12.99 -1.75
CA ARG A 26 17.39 -12.44 -0.39
C ARG A 26 17.17 -13.47 0.71
N ALA A 27 16.21 -14.37 0.52
CA ALA A 27 15.74 -15.28 1.56
C ALA A 27 16.00 -16.76 1.23
N PHE A 28 16.55 -17.06 0.05
CA PHE A 28 16.77 -18.42 -0.48
C PHE A 28 15.53 -19.32 -0.40
N LYS A 29 14.35 -18.71 -0.51
CA LYS A 29 13.04 -19.37 -0.40
C LYS A 29 12.23 -19.13 -1.66
N ARG A 30 11.67 -20.19 -2.24
CA ARG A 30 10.81 -20.11 -3.43
C ARG A 30 9.35 -20.03 -3.00
N HIS A 31 8.58 -19.18 -3.67
CA HIS A 31 7.14 -19.05 -3.49
C HIS A 31 6.42 -19.15 -4.83
N SER A 32 5.27 -19.81 -4.83
CA SER A 32 4.34 -19.81 -5.95
C SER A 32 3.68 -18.44 -6.13
N THR A 33 3.13 -18.18 -7.32
CA THR A 33 2.35 -16.96 -7.57
C THR A 33 1.18 -16.83 -6.58
N LYS A 34 0.49 -17.94 -6.28
CA LYS A 34 -0.63 -17.99 -5.34
C LYS A 34 -0.21 -17.56 -3.93
N GLN A 35 0.93 -18.04 -3.43
CA GLN A 35 1.46 -17.65 -2.12
C GLN A 35 1.77 -16.15 -2.06
N ILE A 36 2.39 -15.60 -3.11
CA ILE A 36 2.69 -14.18 -3.19
C ILE A 36 1.41 -13.34 -3.23
N LYS A 37 0.45 -13.73 -4.08
CA LYS A 37 -0.84 -13.03 -4.19
C LYS A 37 -1.58 -13.01 -2.86
N ASN A 38 -1.73 -14.18 -2.21
CA ASN A 38 -2.37 -14.29 -0.91
C ASN A 38 -1.67 -13.42 0.16
N ARG A 39 -0.34 -13.35 0.13
CA ARG A 39 0.42 -12.49 1.03
C ARG A 39 0.13 -11.02 0.75
N PHE A 40 0.13 -10.61 -0.51
CA PHE A 40 -0.19 -9.25 -0.92
C PHE A 40 -1.61 -8.84 -0.49
N ASP A 41 -2.60 -9.70 -0.71
CA ASP A 41 -3.98 -9.45 -0.28
C ASP A 41 -4.10 -9.31 1.24
N THR A 42 -3.34 -10.10 1.99
CA THR A 42 -3.28 -9.99 3.46
C THR A 42 -2.66 -8.66 3.89
N LEU A 43 -1.57 -8.24 3.25
CA LEU A 43 -0.91 -6.96 3.55
C LEU A 43 -1.85 -5.78 3.22
N LYS A 44 -2.59 -5.85 2.11
CA LYS A 44 -3.61 -4.86 1.75
C LYS A 44 -4.71 -4.78 2.81
N LYS A 45 -5.24 -5.93 3.26
CA LYS A 45 -6.26 -5.99 4.33
C LYS A 45 -5.78 -5.38 5.64
N TRP A 46 -4.51 -5.61 6.01
CA TRP A 46 -3.92 -4.97 7.20
C TRP A 46 -3.80 -3.46 7.04
N TYR A 47 -3.38 -2.98 5.86
CA TYR A 47 -3.35 -1.55 5.58
C TYR A 47 -4.74 -0.91 5.67
N CYS A 48 -5.75 -1.49 5.01
CA CYS A 48 -7.14 -0.99 5.11
C CYS A 48 -7.64 -1.00 6.57
N ALA A 49 -7.34 -2.06 7.34
CA ALA A 49 -7.71 -2.10 8.75
C ALA A 49 -7.04 -0.99 9.59
N TRP A 50 -5.79 -0.65 9.28
CA TRP A 50 -5.08 0.46 9.93
C TRP A 50 -5.72 1.82 9.60
N VAL A 51 -6.05 2.05 8.33
CA VAL A 51 -6.78 3.26 7.89
C VAL A 51 -8.14 3.34 8.60
N TRP A 52 -8.91 2.25 8.59
CA TRP A 52 -10.20 2.14 9.26
C TRP A 52 -10.11 2.40 10.77
N LEU A 53 -9.06 1.90 11.45
CA LEU A 53 -8.79 2.19 12.86
C LEU A 53 -8.58 3.69 13.10
N GLY A 54 -7.95 4.39 12.15
CA GLY A 54 -7.76 5.83 12.18
C GLY A 54 -9.06 6.63 12.27
N PHE A 55 -10.16 6.11 11.70
CA PHE A 55 -11.48 6.73 11.76
C PHE A 55 -12.31 6.36 13.01
N GLN A 56 -11.83 5.42 13.83
CA GLN A 56 -12.55 5.07 15.05
C GLN A 56 -12.38 6.15 16.13
N THR A 57 -13.23 6.11 17.15
CA THR A 57 -13.17 7.00 18.32
C THR A 57 -13.08 6.20 19.62
N GLY A 58 -12.78 6.87 20.73
CA GLY A 58 -12.73 6.27 22.06
C GLY A 58 -11.41 5.57 22.41
N TYR A 59 -10.30 5.99 21.80
CA TYR A 59 -8.94 5.56 22.13
C TYR A 59 -8.01 6.78 22.27
N GLY A 60 -6.89 6.60 22.96
CA GLY A 60 -5.78 7.55 23.00
C GLY A 60 -4.70 7.21 21.99
N ARG A 61 -3.84 8.18 21.66
CA ARG A 61 -2.65 7.96 20.82
C ARG A 61 -1.39 8.24 21.61
N GLU A 62 -0.41 7.36 21.48
CA GLU A 62 0.96 7.62 21.94
C GLU A 62 1.71 8.53 20.95
N PRO A 63 2.85 9.14 21.35
CA PRO A 63 3.66 10.01 20.49
C PRO A 63 4.17 9.34 19.19
N ASN A 64 4.19 8.02 19.15
CA ASN A 64 4.56 7.18 18.01
C ASN A 64 3.37 6.81 17.10
N ASP A 65 2.20 7.42 17.32
CA ASP A 65 0.93 7.16 16.63
C ASP A 65 0.34 5.76 16.88
N GLU A 66 0.74 5.11 17.98
CA GLU A 66 0.15 3.85 18.41
C GLU A 66 -1.18 4.07 19.15
N ILE A 67 -2.13 3.17 18.90
CA ILE A 67 -3.46 3.21 19.49
C ILE A 67 -3.40 2.61 20.89
N VAL A 68 -3.59 3.46 21.89
CA VAL A 68 -3.74 3.05 23.29
C VAL A 68 -5.22 3.00 23.63
N ALA A 69 -5.73 1.78 23.81
CA ALA A 69 -7.14 1.54 24.09
C ALA A 69 -7.31 0.39 25.09
N SER A 70 -8.46 0.36 25.76
CA SER A 70 -8.78 -0.72 26.70
C SER A 70 -8.97 -2.06 26.00
N ALA A 71 -8.79 -3.16 26.73
CA ALA A 71 -9.02 -4.50 26.18
C ALA A 71 -10.45 -4.68 25.64
N GLY A 72 -11.45 -4.09 26.31
CA GLY A 72 -12.83 -4.09 25.85
C GLY A 72 -13.04 -3.33 24.54
N TRP A 73 -12.34 -2.21 24.35
CA TRP A 73 -12.35 -1.47 23.09
C TRP A 73 -11.78 -2.31 21.95
N TRP A 74 -10.60 -2.92 22.16
CA TRP A 74 -9.98 -3.80 21.17
C TRP A 74 -10.86 -5.00 20.83
N ALA A 75 -11.46 -5.66 21.82
CA ALA A 75 -12.36 -6.78 21.59
C ALA A 75 -13.54 -6.41 20.67
N LYS A 76 -14.15 -5.24 20.88
CA LYS A 76 -15.23 -4.72 20.03
C LYS A 76 -14.73 -4.47 18.60
N ARG A 77 -13.61 -3.78 18.42
CA ARG A 77 -13.09 -3.44 17.09
C ARG A 77 -12.53 -4.63 16.32
N ILE A 78 -11.98 -5.63 17.01
CA ILE A 78 -11.55 -6.88 16.39
C ILE A 78 -12.75 -7.70 15.91
N LYS A 79 -13.90 -7.61 16.59
CA LYS A 79 -15.15 -8.22 16.12
C LYS A 79 -15.65 -7.54 14.85
N ASP A 80 -15.62 -6.21 14.80
CA ASP A 80 -16.02 -5.42 13.61
C ASP A 80 -15.07 -5.67 12.42
N ASN A 81 -13.76 -5.72 12.70
CA ASN A 81 -12.72 -5.97 11.71
C ASN A 81 -11.62 -6.86 12.28
N LYS A 82 -11.63 -8.15 11.92
CA LYS A 82 -10.64 -9.15 12.40
C LYS A 82 -9.19 -8.78 12.12
N HIS A 83 -8.93 -7.97 11.10
CA HIS A 83 -7.58 -7.54 10.74
C HIS A 83 -7.03 -6.45 11.68
N ALA A 84 -7.89 -5.75 12.43
CA ALA A 84 -7.50 -4.78 13.45
C ALA A 84 -6.66 -5.41 14.58
N LYS A 85 -6.83 -6.72 14.82
CA LYS A 85 -6.04 -7.47 15.81
C LYS A 85 -4.53 -7.34 15.58
N LYS A 86 -4.11 -7.08 14.32
CA LYS A 86 -2.70 -6.90 13.97
C LYS A 86 -2.04 -5.70 14.68
N PHE A 87 -2.82 -4.71 15.08
CA PHE A 87 -2.37 -3.44 15.66
C PHE A 87 -2.63 -3.32 17.17
N GLN A 88 -3.19 -4.38 17.79
CA GLN A 88 -3.52 -4.38 19.22
C GLN A 88 -2.31 -4.14 20.14
N PHE A 89 -1.13 -4.56 19.68
CA PHE A 89 0.13 -4.49 20.43
C PHE A 89 1.13 -3.51 19.80
N GLY A 90 0.62 -2.49 19.11
CA GLY A 90 1.44 -1.49 18.44
C GLY A 90 1.56 -1.69 16.93
N ASN A 91 2.26 -0.75 16.29
CA ASN A 91 2.40 -0.69 14.85
C ASN A 91 3.51 -1.65 14.37
N PRO A 92 3.30 -2.44 13.28
CA PRO A 92 4.34 -3.32 12.77
C PRO A 92 5.52 -2.51 12.19
N GLU A 93 6.75 -3.02 12.32
CA GLU A 93 7.97 -2.35 11.82
C GLU A 93 7.92 -2.00 10.32
N TYR A 94 7.16 -2.78 9.54
CA TYR A 94 6.97 -2.58 8.10
C TYR A 94 5.74 -1.73 7.76
N LEU A 95 5.12 -1.03 8.72
CA LEU A 95 3.98 -0.14 8.47
C LEU A 95 4.32 0.92 7.43
N ASP A 96 5.52 1.50 7.51
CA ASP A 96 5.99 2.50 6.54
C ASP A 96 6.00 1.93 5.10
N LEU A 97 6.29 0.63 4.94
CA LEU A 97 6.24 -0.07 3.64
C LEU A 97 4.80 -0.35 3.18
N LEU A 98 3.88 -0.61 4.12
CA LEU A 98 2.46 -0.75 3.80
C LEU A 98 1.90 0.56 3.26
N ILE A 99 2.21 1.67 3.92
CA ILE A 99 1.78 3.01 3.48
C ILE A 99 2.36 3.31 2.10
N GLU A 100 3.68 3.13 1.88
CA GLU A 100 4.30 3.37 0.57
C GLU A 100 3.65 2.56 -0.57
N MET A 101 3.21 1.33 -0.26
CA MET A 101 2.66 0.40 -1.23
C MET A 101 1.18 0.63 -1.55
N TYR A 102 0.38 1.03 -0.55
CA TYR A 102 -1.08 1.04 -0.66
C TYR A 102 -1.71 2.43 -0.54
N GLN A 103 -1.00 3.43 -0.03
CA GLN A 103 -1.50 4.80 0.04
C GLN A 103 -1.82 5.33 -1.36
N GLY A 104 -3.06 5.82 -1.55
CA GLY A 104 -3.55 6.34 -2.83
C GLY A 104 -3.84 5.29 -3.91
N VAL A 105 -3.57 4.00 -3.65
CA VAL A 105 -3.86 2.88 -4.58
C VAL A 105 -4.94 1.96 -4.03
N ALA A 106 -4.93 1.70 -2.72
CA ALA A 106 -5.97 0.93 -2.07
C ALA A 106 -7.17 1.82 -1.75
N ILE A 107 -8.31 1.49 -2.34
CA ILE A 107 -9.62 2.01 -1.91
C ILE A 107 -9.99 1.22 -0.64
N ASP A 108 -10.20 1.91 0.48
CA ASP A 108 -10.54 1.33 1.80
C ASP A 108 -11.91 0.62 1.82
N GLY A 109 -12.68 0.68 0.73
CA GLY A 109 -13.99 0.06 0.61
C GLY A 109 -15.07 0.72 1.49
N SER A 110 -14.69 1.65 2.37
CA SER A 110 -15.59 2.46 3.20
C SER A 110 -16.52 3.37 2.38
N THR A 111 -16.26 3.57 1.09
CA THR A 111 -17.12 4.28 0.13
C THR A 111 -17.76 3.37 -0.92
N ALA A 112 -17.56 2.04 -0.83
CA ALA A 112 -18.15 1.11 -1.80
C ALA A 112 -19.64 0.90 -1.47
N TYR A 113 -20.52 1.44 -2.30
CA TYR A 113 -21.95 1.16 -2.26
C TYR A 113 -22.20 -0.17 -2.98
N PHE A 114 -22.67 -1.17 -2.23
CA PHE A 114 -23.23 -2.40 -2.80
C PHE A 114 -24.74 -2.20 -2.87
N PRO A 115 -25.36 -2.05 -4.06
CA PRO A 115 -26.82 -2.06 -4.15
C PRO A 115 -27.34 -3.40 -3.61
N ASP A 116 -28.35 -3.33 -2.73
CA ASP A 116 -28.90 -4.42 -1.92
C ASP A 116 -29.03 -5.77 -2.64
N ASP A 117 -28.63 -6.82 -1.92
CA ASP A 117 -29.06 -8.20 -2.11
C ASP A 117 -30.22 -8.43 -1.13
N GLU A 118 -31.44 -8.14 -1.56
CA GLU A 118 -32.64 -8.62 -0.86
C GLU A 118 -32.71 -10.13 -1.07
N GLY A 119 -32.55 -10.86 0.04
CA GLY A 119 -32.03 -12.22 0.02
C GLY A 119 -32.93 -13.30 -0.53
N GLU A 120 -32.31 -14.45 -0.75
CA GLU A 120 -32.96 -15.74 -0.61
C GLU A 120 -31.98 -16.80 -0.11
N GLU A 121 -32.48 -17.61 0.81
CA GLU A 121 -31.76 -18.61 1.57
C GLU A 121 -31.38 -19.83 0.72
N GLY A 122 -30.12 -20.25 0.83
CA GLY A 122 -29.68 -21.64 0.86
C GLY A 122 -29.70 -22.46 -0.44
N ILE A 123 -28.52 -22.93 -0.89
CA ILE A 123 -28.25 -24.35 -1.17
C ILE A 123 -26.79 -24.68 -0.78
N GLN A 124 -26.64 -25.85 -0.16
CA GLN A 124 -25.44 -26.48 0.40
C GLN A 124 -24.39 -26.90 -0.65
N GLN A 125 -23.18 -27.13 -0.15
CA GLN A 125 -22.03 -27.76 -0.82
C GLN A 125 -22.36 -29.03 -1.61
N ALA A 126 -21.69 -29.21 -2.76
CA ALA A 126 -21.19 -30.51 -3.17
C ALA A 126 -19.91 -30.36 -4.02
N ALA A 127 -18.95 -31.24 -3.77
CA ALA A 127 -17.72 -31.41 -4.51
C ALA A 127 -17.96 -32.02 -5.90
N GLY A 128 -17.13 -31.68 -6.87
CA GLY A 128 -17.08 -32.30 -8.20
C GLY A 128 -15.94 -31.72 -9.02
N ASP A 129 -14.94 -32.55 -9.27
CA ASP A 129 -13.72 -32.34 -10.04
C ASP A 129 -13.97 -32.71 -11.49
N GLU A 130 -13.87 -31.78 -12.47
CA GLU A 130 -13.70 -32.11 -13.90
C GLU A 130 -12.93 -30.98 -14.62
N ASP A 131 -11.74 -31.34 -15.11
CA ASP A 131 -10.87 -30.63 -16.04
C ASP A 131 -11.58 -30.35 -17.39
N ALA A 132 -11.55 -29.10 -17.87
CA ALA A 132 -11.48 -28.77 -19.30
C ALA A 132 -11.30 -27.25 -19.50
N ALA A 133 -10.11 -26.83 -19.96
CA ALA A 133 -9.95 -25.55 -20.64
C ALA A 133 -10.74 -25.58 -21.97
N PRO A 134 -11.15 -24.41 -22.51
CA PRO A 134 -10.25 -23.82 -23.49
C PRO A 134 -10.15 -22.29 -23.43
N GLU A 135 -9.05 -21.82 -24.03
CA GLU A 135 -8.75 -20.45 -24.38
C GLU A 135 -9.84 -19.78 -25.25
N GLY A 136 -9.89 -18.44 -25.19
CA GLY A 136 -10.79 -17.67 -26.04
C GLY A 136 -10.69 -16.16 -25.84
N PHE A 137 -9.54 -15.60 -26.22
CA PHE A 137 -9.29 -14.17 -26.40
C PHE A 137 -10.32 -13.53 -27.36
N VAL A 138 -10.92 -12.39 -27.00
CA VAL A 138 -11.54 -11.48 -27.97
C VAL A 138 -11.07 -10.05 -27.73
N GLN A 139 -10.23 -9.61 -28.66
CA GLN A 139 -9.79 -8.23 -28.88
C GLN A 139 -10.90 -7.46 -29.58
N ALA A 140 -11.24 -6.28 -29.05
CA ALA A 140 -12.15 -5.35 -29.71
C ALA A 140 -11.39 -4.56 -30.80
N VAL A 141 -11.85 -4.68 -32.04
CA VAL A 141 -11.64 -3.72 -33.14
C VAL A 141 -13.02 -3.50 -33.78
N GLY A 142 -13.31 -2.25 -34.19
CA GLY A 142 -14.62 -1.71 -34.62
C GLY A 142 -15.29 -2.46 -35.78
N ASP A 143 -16.45 -2.07 -36.29
CA ASP A 143 -17.19 -0.81 -36.38
C ASP A 143 -18.60 -1.22 -36.89
N ASP A 144 -19.56 -0.29 -36.88
CA ASP A 144 -20.83 -0.32 -37.63
C ASP A 144 -21.90 -1.38 -37.29
N GLY A 145 -23.00 -0.95 -36.66
CA GLY A 145 -24.18 -1.80 -36.50
C GLY A 145 -25.30 -1.16 -35.71
N PHE A 146 -25.97 -0.20 -36.34
CA PHE A 146 -27.25 0.38 -35.95
C PHE A 146 -28.24 -0.68 -35.43
N ASP A 147 -28.66 -0.59 -34.16
CA ASP A 147 -30.04 -0.92 -33.80
C ASP A 147 -30.49 -0.28 -32.49
N ASN A 148 -31.65 0.34 -32.59
CA ASN A 148 -32.20 1.32 -31.67
C ASN A 148 -32.98 0.64 -30.55
N SER A 149 -32.68 0.96 -29.29
CA SER A 149 -33.58 0.62 -28.18
C SER A 149 -34.84 1.52 -28.24
N PRO A 150 -36.05 0.98 -28.04
CA PRO A 150 -37.29 1.70 -28.27
C PRO A 150 -37.56 2.68 -27.12
N MET A 151 -37.55 3.97 -27.45
CA MET A 151 -37.95 5.05 -26.57
C MET A 151 -39.47 4.99 -26.35
N SER A 152 -39.92 4.79 -25.10
CA SER A 152 -41.34 4.91 -24.76
C SER A 152 -41.78 6.36 -24.73
N THR A 153 -42.97 6.57 -25.28
CA THR A 153 -43.64 7.81 -25.58
C THR A 153 -44.25 8.46 -24.32
N SER A 154 -44.05 9.76 -24.13
CA SER A 154 -44.91 10.55 -23.24
C SER A 154 -44.96 12.04 -23.60
N SER A 155 -46.12 12.42 -24.13
CA SER A 155 -46.81 13.72 -24.03
C SER A 155 -46.21 15.00 -24.69
N ARG A 156 -46.78 15.29 -25.88
CA ARG A 156 -47.52 16.52 -26.28
C ARG A 156 -46.87 17.94 -26.15
N LYS A 157 -46.72 18.52 -27.35
CA LYS A 157 -46.95 19.91 -27.83
C LYS A 157 -45.87 21.01 -27.67
N ARG A 158 -45.14 21.19 -28.78
CA ARG A 158 -44.88 22.43 -29.59
C ARG A 158 -44.32 23.70 -28.92
N GLY A 159 -43.12 24.08 -29.40
CA GLY A 159 -42.60 25.45 -29.44
C GLY A 159 -41.25 25.49 -30.18
N SER A 160 -41.26 25.88 -31.46
CA SER A 160 -40.07 26.04 -32.31
C SER A 160 -39.43 27.41 -32.11
N SER A 161 -38.10 27.48 -32.06
CA SER A 161 -37.21 28.47 -32.72
C SER A 161 -35.80 28.24 -32.16
N SER A 162 -34.84 27.81 -32.97
CA SER A 162 -34.01 28.58 -33.90
C SER A 162 -32.63 28.81 -33.31
N CYS A 163 -31.66 28.87 -34.21
CA CYS A 163 -30.23 28.71 -34.08
C CYS A 163 -29.50 30.02 -33.74
N ASP A 164 -28.57 29.99 -32.80
CA ASP A 164 -27.68 31.11 -32.53
C ASP A 164 -26.30 30.61 -32.06
N ASN A 165 -25.38 30.38 -33.01
CA ASN A 165 -23.95 30.41 -32.73
C ASN A 165 -23.61 31.82 -32.20
N SER A 166 -23.04 31.93 -31.01
CA SER A 166 -22.47 33.19 -30.52
C SER A 166 -21.11 32.98 -29.88
N THR A 167 -20.07 33.30 -30.64
CA THR A 167 -18.75 33.72 -30.16
C THR A 167 -18.90 35.02 -29.38
N ALA A 168 -19.03 34.95 -28.06
CA ALA A 168 -18.89 36.10 -27.17
C ALA A 168 -18.30 35.66 -25.83
N SER A 169 -17.04 36.02 -25.60
CA SER A 169 -16.41 35.98 -24.27
C SER A 169 -17.19 36.92 -23.35
N SER A 170 -18.03 36.34 -22.49
CA SER A 170 -18.71 37.07 -21.41
C SER A 170 -18.02 36.74 -20.09
N PRO A 171 -17.90 37.68 -19.14
CA PRO A 171 -17.34 37.39 -17.83
C PRO A 171 -18.16 36.29 -17.16
N GLY A 172 -17.51 35.18 -16.82
CA GLY A 172 -18.18 33.96 -16.38
C GLY A 172 -19.23 34.22 -15.31
N LYS A 173 -20.49 33.90 -15.61
CA LYS A 173 -21.58 33.89 -14.63
C LYS A 173 -21.17 32.89 -13.54
N LYS A 174 -20.81 33.36 -12.35
CA LYS A 174 -20.60 32.49 -11.17
C LYS A 174 -21.92 31.76 -10.94
N SER A 175 -22.03 30.51 -11.38
CA SER A 175 -23.27 29.77 -11.23
C SER A 175 -23.53 29.59 -9.73
N LYS A 176 -24.60 30.21 -9.23
CA LYS A 176 -25.06 30.07 -7.84
C LYS A 176 -25.75 28.72 -7.60
N SER A 177 -25.50 27.73 -8.45
CA SER A 177 -26.14 26.43 -8.36
C SER A 177 -25.66 25.72 -7.09
N PRO A 178 -26.58 25.31 -6.20
CA PRO A 178 -26.23 24.53 -5.01
C PRO A 178 -25.37 23.31 -5.32
N VAL A 179 -25.60 22.66 -6.48
CA VAL A 179 -24.83 21.50 -6.94
C VAL A 179 -23.38 21.85 -7.25
N VAL A 180 -23.13 22.99 -7.90
CA VAL A 180 -21.76 23.45 -8.21
C VAL A 180 -21.00 23.79 -6.93
N LYS A 181 -21.70 24.32 -5.92
CA LYS A 181 -21.10 24.59 -4.59
C LYS A 181 -20.71 23.30 -3.87
N LEU A 182 -21.57 22.28 -3.93
CA LEU A 182 -21.29 20.94 -3.38
C LEU A 182 -20.12 20.27 -4.11
N MET A 183 -20.11 20.28 -5.46
CA MET A 183 -19.00 19.74 -6.25
C MET A 183 -17.68 20.44 -5.95
N ARG A 184 -17.69 21.77 -5.78
CA ARG A 184 -16.49 22.51 -5.43
C ARG A 184 -15.99 22.15 -4.02
N GLY A 185 -16.90 21.92 -3.08
CA GLY A 185 -16.58 21.41 -1.75
C GLY A 185 -15.91 20.04 -1.81
N LEU A 186 -16.49 19.10 -2.58
CA LEU A 186 -15.94 17.76 -2.81
C LEU A 186 -14.56 17.80 -3.49
N LEU A 187 -14.38 18.66 -4.49
CA LEU A 187 -13.08 18.82 -5.16
C LEU A 187 -12.01 19.38 -4.20
N THR A 188 -12.41 20.29 -3.31
CA THR A 188 -11.51 20.86 -2.30
C THR A 188 -11.11 19.79 -1.27
N SER A 189 -12.06 18.96 -0.80
CA SER A 189 -11.73 17.86 0.13
C SER A 189 -10.80 16.84 -0.51
N PHE A 190 -11.02 16.45 -1.77
CA PHE A 190 -10.11 15.55 -2.49
C PHE A 190 -8.71 16.13 -2.66
N SER A 191 -8.59 17.43 -2.91
CA SER A 191 -7.30 18.11 -3.02
C SER A 191 -6.55 18.07 -1.68
N ILE A 192 -7.25 18.37 -0.59
CA ILE A 192 -6.68 18.31 0.78
C ILE A 192 -6.23 16.89 1.14
N ASP A 193 -7.04 15.87 0.85
CA ASP A 193 -6.69 14.49 1.16
C ASP A 193 -5.52 13.99 0.31
N SER A 194 -5.45 14.41 -0.96
CA SER A 194 -4.31 14.17 -1.85
C SER A 194 -3.02 14.80 -1.29
N GLU A 195 -3.08 16.05 -0.83
CA GLU A 195 -1.94 16.75 -0.24
C GLU A 195 -1.45 16.09 1.05
N LYS A 196 -2.35 15.74 1.98
CA LYS A 196 -2.01 15.01 3.21
C LYS A 196 -1.33 13.68 2.90
N SER A 197 -1.88 12.94 1.92
CA SER A 197 -1.31 11.69 1.43
C SER A 197 0.12 11.88 0.90
N SER A 198 0.36 12.94 0.13
CA SER A 198 1.70 13.30 -0.38
C SER A 198 2.68 13.69 0.74
N GLN A 199 2.21 14.44 1.74
CA GLN A 199 3.01 14.85 2.90
C GLN A 199 3.45 13.63 3.74
N LEU A 200 2.53 12.69 4.00
CA LEU A 200 2.86 11.44 4.71
C LEU A 200 3.90 10.62 3.94
N MET A 201 3.74 10.46 2.63
CA MET A 201 4.74 9.81 1.77
C MET A 201 6.12 10.45 1.89
N THR A 202 6.19 11.79 1.87
CA THR A 202 7.44 12.53 2.00
C THR A 202 8.08 12.32 3.37
N ALA A 203 7.28 12.37 4.45
CA ALA A 203 7.76 12.14 5.81
C ALA A 203 8.34 10.74 6.00
N LEU A 204 7.68 9.71 5.44
CA LEU A 204 8.13 8.32 5.52
C LEU A 204 9.43 8.08 4.73
N VAL A 205 9.56 8.66 3.53
CA VAL A 205 10.79 8.58 2.74
C VAL A 205 11.96 9.20 3.52
N ASN A 206 11.75 10.36 4.12
CA ASN A 206 12.75 11.04 4.93
C ASN A 206 13.14 10.23 6.18
N LYS A 207 12.15 9.65 6.88
CA LYS A 207 12.38 8.78 8.04
C LYS A 207 13.19 7.53 7.67
N ARG A 208 12.88 6.90 6.54
CA ARG A 208 13.65 5.75 6.01
C ARG A 208 15.07 6.12 5.63
N GLY A 209 15.26 7.29 5.01
CA GLY A 209 16.58 7.83 4.70
C GLY A 209 17.44 7.97 5.95
N LYS A 210 16.92 8.68 6.96
CA LYS A 210 17.60 8.88 8.26
C LYS A 210 17.90 7.57 8.99
N SER A 211 16.96 6.62 8.99
CA SER A 211 17.16 5.31 9.64
C SER A 211 18.25 4.49 8.93
N ARG A 212 18.27 4.48 7.60
CA ARG A 212 19.29 3.79 6.81
C ARG A 212 20.66 4.42 6.97
N GLU A 213 20.73 5.74 6.97
CA GLU A 213 21.97 6.50 7.22
C GLU A 213 22.50 6.23 8.64
N LYS A 214 21.62 6.26 9.66
CA LYS A 214 21.99 5.92 11.03
C LYS A 214 22.56 4.50 11.14
N SER A 215 21.92 3.51 10.53
CA SER A 215 22.42 2.13 10.54
C SER A 215 23.74 1.96 9.77
N GLN A 216 23.94 2.71 8.69
CA GLN A 216 25.22 2.72 7.97
C GLN A 216 26.34 3.39 8.79
N ASN A 217 26.04 4.49 9.47
CA ASN A 217 26.99 5.16 10.35
C ASN A 217 27.39 4.27 11.52
N ILE A 218 26.44 3.59 12.17
CA ILE A 218 26.71 2.60 13.23
C ILE A 218 27.61 1.47 12.69
N PHE A 219 27.32 0.94 11.50
CA PHE A 219 28.16 -0.09 10.87
C PHE A 219 29.60 0.37 10.66
N VAL A 220 29.79 1.58 10.14
CA VAL A 220 31.13 2.14 9.87
C VAL A 220 31.87 2.37 11.19
N GLU A 221 31.18 2.88 12.22
CA GLU A 221 31.75 3.12 13.54
C GLU A 221 32.21 1.81 14.22
N GLU A 222 31.35 0.79 14.26
CA GLU A 222 31.70 -0.53 14.80
C GLU A 222 32.88 -1.16 14.04
N LEU A 223 32.89 -1.06 12.72
CA LEU A 223 33.95 -1.61 11.89
C LEU A 223 35.29 -0.90 12.13
N THR A 224 35.26 0.43 12.23
CA THR A 224 36.43 1.26 12.52
C THR A 224 37.00 0.92 13.90
N GLN A 225 36.13 0.73 14.89
CA GLN A 225 36.56 0.32 16.23
C GLN A 225 37.25 -1.05 16.22
N CYS A 226 36.71 -2.03 15.49
CA CYS A 226 37.31 -3.36 15.38
C CYS A 226 38.69 -3.32 14.67
N GLN A 227 38.84 -2.46 13.66
CA GLN A 227 40.12 -2.23 12.98
C GLN A 227 41.16 -1.65 13.94
N GLN A 228 40.79 -0.66 14.74
CA GLN A 228 41.69 -0.05 15.72
C GLN A 228 42.17 -1.07 16.77
N LEU A 229 41.27 -1.90 17.28
CA LEU A 229 41.61 -2.96 18.23
C LEU A 229 42.57 -4.00 17.64
N ALA A 230 42.43 -4.33 16.35
CA ALA A 230 43.38 -5.24 15.68
C ALA A 230 44.81 -4.65 15.67
N ILE A 231 44.94 -3.33 15.43
CA ILE A 231 46.22 -2.62 15.47
C ILE A 231 46.80 -2.65 16.88
N GLU A 232 45.97 -2.37 17.91
CA GLU A 232 46.39 -2.43 19.33
C GLU A 232 46.84 -3.83 19.77
N CYS A 233 46.28 -4.88 19.17
CA CYS A 233 46.68 -6.26 19.41
C CYS A 233 47.94 -6.69 18.62
N GLY A 234 48.59 -5.74 17.92
CA GLY A 234 49.84 -5.97 17.19
C GLY A 234 49.67 -6.45 15.75
N ALA A 235 48.48 -6.30 15.16
CA ALA A 235 48.25 -6.52 13.73
C ALA A 235 48.26 -5.17 12.98
N PRO A 236 49.42 -4.70 12.48
CA PRO A 236 49.50 -3.44 11.73
C PRO A 236 48.71 -3.54 10.41
N GLU A 237 48.35 -2.40 9.81
CA GLU A 237 47.46 -2.34 8.64
C GLU A 237 47.92 -3.19 7.44
N GLU A 238 49.23 -3.35 7.28
CA GLU A 238 49.83 -4.15 6.18
C GLU A 238 49.89 -5.66 6.49
N SER A 239 49.48 -6.06 7.69
CA SER A 239 49.56 -7.46 8.13
C SER A 239 48.40 -8.29 7.58
N VAL A 240 48.70 -9.56 7.32
CA VAL A 240 47.68 -10.56 6.94
C VAL A 240 46.64 -10.70 8.06
N GLN A 241 47.05 -10.56 9.32
CA GLN A 241 46.18 -10.60 10.49
C GLN A 241 45.16 -9.46 10.49
N TYR A 242 45.57 -8.24 10.13
CA TYR A 242 44.67 -7.09 9.97
C TYR A 242 43.66 -7.32 8.85
N PHE A 243 44.12 -7.82 7.70
CA PHE A 243 43.23 -8.21 6.61
C PHE A 243 42.22 -9.28 7.04
N CYS A 244 42.66 -10.34 7.71
CA CYS A 244 41.75 -11.37 8.24
C CYS A 244 40.73 -10.80 9.24
N ALA A 245 41.15 -9.90 10.11
CA ALA A 245 40.27 -9.23 11.08
C ALA A 245 39.18 -8.41 10.36
N THR A 246 39.53 -7.59 9.36
CA THR A 246 38.54 -6.80 8.61
C THR A 246 37.47 -7.66 7.92
N GLN A 247 37.89 -8.79 7.34
CA GLN A 247 36.97 -9.74 6.69
C GLN A 247 36.09 -10.47 7.70
N LEU A 248 36.61 -10.77 8.89
CA LEU A 248 35.84 -11.37 9.98
C LEU A 248 34.77 -10.40 10.49
N PHE A 249 35.15 -9.16 10.78
CA PHE A 249 34.27 -8.12 11.30
C PHE A 249 33.33 -7.51 10.27
N ALA A 250 33.47 -7.82 8.98
CA ALA A 250 32.49 -7.42 7.96
C ALA A 250 31.07 -7.95 8.27
N LYS A 251 30.97 -9.11 8.93
CA LYS A 251 29.69 -9.70 9.35
C LYS A 251 29.27 -9.19 10.73
N ALA A 252 28.01 -8.71 10.83
CA ALA A 252 27.50 -8.10 12.06
C ALA A 252 27.62 -8.97 13.32
N HIS A 253 27.35 -10.28 13.22
CA HIS A 253 27.44 -11.19 14.38
C HIS A 253 28.85 -11.29 14.97
N ASN A 254 29.89 -11.08 14.17
CA ASN A 254 31.28 -11.14 14.64
C ASN A 254 31.70 -9.86 15.37
N ARG A 255 30.95 -8.77 15.23
CA ARG A 255 31.19 -7.49 15.95
C ARG A 255 30.54 -7.45 17.33
N VAL A 256 29.60 -8.36 17.61
CA VAL A 256 28.85 -8.44 18.88
C VAL A 256 29.58 -9.28 19.93
N MET A 257 30.54 -10.13 19.53
CA MET A 257 31.35 -10.90 20.47
C MET A 257 32.36 -10.00 21.18
N ARG A 258 31.94 -9.43 22.31
CA ARG A 258 32.86 -8.93 23.32
C ARG A 258 32.70 -9.77 24.60
N PRO A 259 33.47 -10.85 24.78
CA PRO A 259 33.77 -11.32 26.10
C PRO A 259 34.80 -10.35 26.69
N GLY A 260 34.45 -9.67 27.78
CA GLY A 260 35.47 -9.04 28.62
C GLY A 260 36.41 -10.13 29.12
N LEU A 261 37.68 -10.06 28.76
CA LEU A 261 38.82 -10.88 29.18
C LEU A 261 40.06 -10.14 28.60
N CYS A 262 41.12 -9.74 29.29
CA CYS A 262 41.63 -10.05 30.62
C CYS A 262 42.44 -8.84 31.14
N GLY A 263 42.30 -8.52 32.42
CA GLY A 263 43.35 -7.97 33.27
C GLY A 263 43.70 -9.02 34.32
#